data_AF-A0A102D9H6-F1
#
_entry.id   AF-A0A102D9H6-F1
#
_cell.length_a   1.000
_cell.length_b   1.000
_cell.length_c   1.000
_cell.angle_alpha   90.00
_cell.angle_beta   90.00
_cell.angle_gamma   90.00
#
_symmetry.space_group_name_H-M   'P 1'
#
loop_
_entity.id
_entity.type
_entity.pdbx_description
1 polymer ?
#
loop_
_entity_poly.entity_id
_entity_poly.type
_entity_poly.pdbx_seq_one_letter_code
_entity_poly.pdbx_strand_id
1 'polypeptide(L)'
;MSTLVAALGLALTATQPVRADAPTANPAPVSAPATKFTLDTPIETLVAEPRTKAVLEADLPGLTSHPQFDQFKSMSLTMLAPFAPDRLTADRLDKVKADLAKLN
;
A
#
# COMPACT_ATOMS: atom_id res chain seq x y z
N MET A 1 -59.28 21.66 43.70
CA MET A 1 -58.25 22.59 44.20
C MET A 1 -57.34 21.83 45.14
N SER A 2 -56.05 21.76 44.79
CA SER A 2 -54.89 21.61 45.68
C SER A 2 -54.78 20.37 46.58
N THR A 3 -54.03 19.32 46.19
CA THR A 3 -52.57 19.05 46.38
C THR A 3 -52.18 18.72 47.83
N LEU A 4 -51.88 17.47 48.16
CA LEU A 4 -50.60 16.74 48.02
C LEU A 4 -49.52 17.17 49.03
N VAL A 5 -49.21 16.30 49.99
CA VAL A 5 -47.91 16.25 50.68
C VAL A 5 -47.51 14.79 50.78
N ALA A 6 -46.36 14.47 50.21
CA ALA A 6 -45.33 13.59 50.76
C ALA A 6 -44.49 13.02 49.61
N ALA A 7 -43.19 13.34 49.62
CA ALA A 7 -42.13 12.34 49.77
C ALA A 7 -40.79 12.97 49.33
N LEU A 8 -39.87 13.05 50.28
CA LEU A 8 -38.45 13.24 50.01
C LEU A 8 -37.92 12.01 49.28
N GLY A 9 -37.17 12.24 48.19
CA GLY A 9 -36.41 11.20 47.50
C GLY A 9 -35.12 11.79 46.93
N LEU A 10 -34.00 11.44 47.56
CA LEU A 10 -32.63 11.69 47.09
C LEU A 10 -32.39 11.02 45.72
N ALA A 11 -31.84 11.77 44.76
CA ALA A 11 -30.92 11.22 43.75
C ALA A 11 -30.16 12.35 43.05
N LEU A 12 -28.86 12.51 43.36
CA LEU A 12 -27.94 13.25 42.50
C LEU A 12 -27.64 12.37 41.27
N THR A 13 -28.12 12.78 40.10
CA THR A 13 -27.63 12.25 38.82
C THR A 13 -27.21 13.42 37.94
N ALA A 14 -25.92 13.76 38.00
CA ALA A 14 -25.28 14.60 37.01
C ALA A 14 -24.87 13.70 35.83
N THR A 15 -25.70 13.65 34.78
CA THR A 15 -25.33 13.01 33.51
C THR A 15 -25.03 14.13 32.51
N GLN A 16 -23.74 14.42 32.30
CA GLN A 16 -23.32 15.33 31.24
C GLN A 16 -23.42 14.62 29.89
N PRO A 17 -23.95 15.27 28.83
CA PRO A 17 -23.85 14.74 27.48
C PRO A 17 -22.42 14.92 26.99
N VAL A 18 -21.71 13.81 26.77
CA VAL A 18 -20.45 13.82 26.01
C VAL A 18 -20.81 14.09 24.55
N ARG A 19 -20.42 15.27 24.05
CA ARG A 19 -20.43 15.57 22.62
C ARG A 19 -19.25 14.82 22.01
N ALA A 20 -19.54 13.69 21.37
CA ALA A 20 -18.57 13.00 20.54
C ALA A 20 -18.43 13.78 19.22
N ASP A 21 -17.56 14.79 19.20
CA ASP A 21 -16.96 15.27 17.97
C ASP A 21 -16.06 14.14 17.45
N ALA A 22 -16.61 13.27 16.60
CA ALA A 22 -15.83 12.31 15.84
C ALA A 22 -15.05 13.09 14.76
N PRO A 23 -13.71 13.09 14.77
CA PRO A 23 -12.96 13.69 13.70
C PRO A 23 -13.18 12.85 12.44
N THR A 24 -13.79 13.44 11.41
CA THR A 24 -13.58 13.03 10.01
C THR A 24 -12.12 13.28 9.66
N ALA A 25 -11.24 12.38 10.09
CA ALA A 25 -9.90 12.26 9.53
C ALA A 25 -10.06 11.52 8.20
N ASN A 26 -10.28 12.28 7.13
CA ASN A 26 -9.90 11.84 5.80
C ASN A 26 -8.39 11.54 5.88
N PRO A 27 -7.92 10.29 5.72
CA PRO A 27 -6.50 10.05 5.62
C PRO A 27 -6.08 10.70 4.30
N ALA A 28 -5.45 11.87 4.39
CA ALA A 28 -4.60 12.34 3.31
C ALA A 28 -3.67 11.17 2.93
N PRO A 29 -3.48 10.88 1.64
CA PRO A 29 -2.58 9.82 1.25
C PRO A 29 -1.22 10.21 1.83
N VAL A 30 -0.77 9.43 2.80
CA VAL A 30 0.62 9.46 3.22
C VAL A 30 1.41 9.23 1.95
N SER A 31 2.07 10.28 1.44
CA SER A 31 3.07 10.10 0.42
C SER A 31 4.10 9.18 1.04
N ALA A 32 4.00 7.89 0.69
CA ALA A 32 4.99 6.90 1.04
C ALA A 32 6.36 7.50 0.71
N PRO A 33 7.37 7.35 1.58
CA PRO A 33 8.72 7.76 1.22
C PRO A 33 9.00 7.21 -0.17
N ALA A 34 9.53 8.05 -1.06
CA ALA A 34 9.87 7.66 -2.42
C ALA A 34 10.96 6.57 -2.34
N THR A 35 10.52 5.34 -2.10
CA THR A 35 11.32 4.13 -2.22
C THR A 35 11.78 4.16 -3.65
N LYS A 36 13.07 4.45 -3.86
CA LYS A 36 13.61 4.48 -5.21
C LYS A 36 13.47 3.09 -5.78
N PHE A 37 12.59 2.97 -6.77
CA PHE A 37 12.36 1.73 -7.47
C PHE A 37 13.49 1.55 -8.47
N THR A 38 14.21 0.44 -8.34
CA THR A 38 15.35 0.09 -9.20
C THR A 38 15.33 -1.39 -9.51
N LEU A 39 16.19 -1.85 -10.43
CA LEU A 39 16.31 -3.28 -10.74
C LEU A 39 16.74 -4.14 -9.55
N ASP A 40 17.37 -3.52 -8.54
CA ASP A 40 17.82 -4.19 -7.31
C ASP A 40 16.72 -4.28 -6.24
N THR A 41 15.63 -3.54 -6.43
CA THR A 41 14.45 -3.62 -5.57
C THR A 41 13.79 -5.00 -5.73
N PRO A 42 13.30 -5.63 -4.63
CA PRO A 42 12.56 -6.88 -4.72
C PRO A 42 11.37 -6.74 -5.67
N ILE A 43 11.17 -7.75 -6.53
CA ILE A 43 10.08 -7.75 -7.52
C ILE A 43 8.72 -7.61 -6.82
N GLU A 44 8.53 -8.22 -5.64
CA GLU A 44 7.31 -8.09 -4.84
C GLU A 44 7.01 -6.63 -4.47
N THR A 45 8.03 -5.84 -4.13
CA THR A 45 7.90 -4.41 -3.84
C THR A 45 7.54 -3.62 -5.10
N LEU A 46 8.13 -3.98 -6.25
CA LEU A 46 7.82 -3.37 -7.54
C LEU A 46 6.41 -3.70 -8.03
N VAL A 47 5.86 -4.87 -7.72
CA VAL A 47 4.48 -5.21 -8.13
C VAL A 47 3.42 -4.76 -7.13
N ALA A 48 3.82 -4.50 -5.87
CA ALA A 48 2.93 -3.96 -4.84
C ALA A 48 2.52 -2.52 -5.17
N GLU A 49 3.38 -1.75 -5.81
CA GLU A 49 3.08 -0.40 -6.28
C GLU A 49 2.49 -0.43 -7.70
N PRO A 50 1.27 0.10 -7.93
CA PRO A 50 0.60 0.01 -9.23
C PRO A 50 1.37 0.69 -10.37
N ARG A 51 2.12 1.77 -10.08
CA ARG A 51 2.90 2.50 -11.09
C ARG A 51 4.04 1.66 -11.66
N THR A 52 4.81 1.03 -10.78
CA THR A 52 5.93 0.15 -11.16
C THR A 52 5.43 -1.17 -11.72
N LYS A 53 4.34 -1.73 -11.19
CA LYS A 53 3.69 -2.91 -11.77
C LYS A 53 3.33 -2.70 -13.24
N ALA A 54 2.78 -1.54 -13.60
CA ALA A 54 2.42 -1.22 -14.98
C ALA A 54 3.64 -1.20 -15.91
N VAL A 55 4.78 -0.67 -15.43
CA VAL A 55 6.06 -0.73 -16.16
C VAL A 55 6.52 -2.18 -16.35
N LEU A 56 6.53 -2.95 -15.26
CA LEU A 56 6.93 -4.37 -15.31
C LEU A 56 6.06 -5.19 -16.26
N GLU A 57 4.75 -5.00 -16.26
CA GLU A 57 3.85 -5.72 -17.17
C GLU A 57 4.01 -5.30 -18.64
N ALA A 58 4.33 -4.02 -18.90
CA ALA A 58 4.59 -3.52 -20.25
C ALA A 58 5.91 -4.06 -20.83
N ASP A 59 6.96 -4.14 -20.00
CA ASP A 59 8.30 -4.52 -20.45
C ASP A 59 8.58 -6.03 -20.33
N LEU A 60 8.01 -6.64 -19.29
CA LEU A 60 8.20 -8.03 -18.90
C LEU A 60 6.83 -8.75 -18.79
N PRO A 61 6.11 -8.89 -19.91
CA PRO A 61 4.81 -9.53 -19.91
C PRO A 61 4.92 -10.98 -19.41
N GLY A 62 4.07 -11.33 -18.45
CA GLY A 62 4.00 -12.66 -17.86
C GLY A 62 4.94 -12.88 -16.67
N LEU A 63 5.69 -11.87 -16.21
CA LEU A 63 6.53 -11.96 -15.01
C LEU A 63 5.68 -12.28 -13.77
N THR A 64 4.60 -11.55 -13.56
CA THR A 64 3.74 -11.69 -12.37
C THR A 64 2.80 -12.88 -12.42
N SER A 65 2.54 -13.40 -13.63
CA SER A 65 1.71 -14.59 -13.86
C SER A 65 2.52 -15.89 -13.91
N HIS A 66 3.83 -15.81 -13.70
CA HIS A 66 4.70 -16.98 -13.77
C HIS A 66 4.38 -17.95 -12.62
N PRO A 67 4.31 -19.27 -12.85
CA PRO A 67 4.02 -20.26 -11.80
C PRO A 67 5.07 -20.29 -10.67
N GLN A 68 6.29 -19.82 -10.95
CA GLN A 68 7.38 -19.68 -9.97
C GLN A 68 7.52 -18.25 -9.41
N PHE A 69 6.55 -17.36 -9.65
CA PHE A 69 6.62 -15.98 -9.18
C PHE A 69 6.92 -15.89 -7.69
N ASP A 70 6.25 -16.70 -6.86
CA ASP A 70 6.51 -16.75 -5.41
C ASP A 70 7.95 -17.14 -5.02
N GLN A 71 8.68 -17.88 -5.87
CA GLN A 71 10.07 -18.25 -5.61
C GLN A 71 11.04 -17.10 -5.88
N PHE A 72 10.80 -16.31 -6.93
CA PHE A 72 11.71 -15.24 -7.33
C PHE A 72 11.23 -13.84 -6.96
N LYS A 73 9.99 -13.64 -6.50
CA LYS A 73 9.45 -12.31 -6.20
C LYS A 73 10.24 -11.56 -5.13
N SER A 74 10.86 -12.29 -4.21
CA SER A 74 11.73 -11.71 -3.18
C SER A 74 13.15 -11.41 -3.69
N MET A 75 13.49 -11.85 -4.89
CA MET A 75 14.72 -11.49 -5.59
C MET A 75 14.50 -10.22 -6.42
N SER A 76 15.61 -9.62 -6.86
CA SER A 76 15.63 -8.47 -7.75
C SER A 76 15.72 -8.90 -9.21
N LEU A 77 15.34 -8.03 -10.15
CA LEU A 77 15.36 -8.36 -11.58
C LEU A 77 16.78 -8.65 -12.09
N THR A 78 17.78 -7.94 -11.54
CA THR A 78 19.20 -8.17 -11.83
C THR A 78 19.66 -9.57 -11.36
N MET A 79 19.16 -10.02 -10.21
CA MET A 79 19.49 -11.33 -9.67
C MET A 79 18.77 -12.46 -10.42
N LEU A 80 17.55 -12.20 -10.93
CA LEU A 80 16.78 -13.17 -11.70
C LEU A 80 17.24 -13.30 -13.17
N ALA A 81 17.84 -12.25 -13.72
CA ALA A 81 18.32 -12.19 -15.11
C ALA A 81 19.07 -13.44 -15.61
N PRO A 82 20.08 -13.98 -14.89
CA PRO A 82 20.80 -15.18 -15.34
C PRO A 82 19.95 -16.47 -15.35
N PHE A 83 18.84 -16.52 -14.60
CA PHE A 83 17.94 -17.68 -14.57
C PHE A 83 16.88 -17.64 -15.68
N ALA A 84 16.58 -16.45 -16.21
CA ALA A 84 15.59 -16.26 -17.26
C ALA A 84 16.14 -15.38 -18.42
N PRO A 85 17.27 -15.74 -19.04
CA PRO A 85 17.93 -14.90 -20.05
C PRO A 85 17.07 -14.65 -21.29
N ASP A 86 16.14 -15.56 -21.62
CA ASP A 86 15.19 -15.38 -22.73
C ASP A 86 14.14 -14.30 -22.46
N ARG A 87 13.89 -13.96 -21.18
CA ARG A 87 12.84 -13.03 -20.75
C ARG A 87 13.40 -11.76 -20.12
N LEU A 88 14.52 -11.85 -19.43
CA LEU A 88 15.25 -10.75 -18.79
C LEU A 88 16.54 -10.47 -19.56
N THR A 89 16.39 -10.14 -20.84
CA THR A 89 17.51 -9.73 -21.68
C THR A 89 18.07 -8.39 -21.18
N ALA A 90 19.34 -8.11 -21.48
CA ALA A 90 19.98 -6.85 -21.10
C ALA A 90 19.21 -5.61 -21.59
N ASP A 91 18.69 -5.67 -22.82
CA ASP A 91 17.86 -4.62 -23.42
C ASP A 91 16.57 -4.35 -22.61
N ARG A 92 15.86 -5.42 -22.22
CA ARG A 92 14.64 -5.28 -21.41
C ARG A 92 14.94 -4.76 -20.01
N LEU A 93 16.02 -5.23 -19.39
CA LEU A 93 16.44 -4.74 -18.07
C LEU A 93 16.80 -3.25 -18.13
N ASP A 94 17.50 -2.81 -19.17
CA ASP A 94 17.83 -1.39 -19.34
C ASP A 94 16.58 -0.54 -19.59
N LYS A 95 15.62 -1.07 -20.38
CA LYS A 95 14.31 -0.44 -20.57
C LYS A 95 13.54 -0.30 -19.26
N VAL A 96 13.38 -1.38 -18.50
CA VAL A 96 12.72 -1.36 -17.18
C VAL A 96 13.43 -0.39 -16.25
N LYS A 97 14.77 -0.38 -16.23
CA LYS A 97 15.55 0.57 -15.42
C LYS A 97 15.24 2.01 -15.79
N ALA A 98 15.20 2.33 -17.08
CA ALA A 98 14.88 3.67 -17.56
C ALA A 98 13.43 4.06 -17.20
N ASP A 99 12.48 3.14 -17.32
CA ASP A 99 11.08 3.40 -17.01
C ASP A 99 10.83 3.51 -15.50
N LEU A 100 11.47 2.69 -14.66
CA LEU A 100 11.46 2.85 -13.21
C LEU A 100 12.12 4.17 -12.77
N ALA A 101 13.20 4.59 -13.44
CA ALA A 101 13.87 5.86 -13.15
C ALA A 101 12.97 7.08 -13.40
N LYS A 102 11.99 6.99 -14.31
CA LYS A 102 10.99 8.05 -14.55
C LYS A 102 9.95 8.18 -13.42
N LEU A 103 9.86 7.18 -12.54
CA LEU A 103 8.89 7.13 -11.43
C LEU A 103 9.48 7.60 -10.09
N ASN A 104 10.79 7.83 -10.04
CA ASN A 104 11.55 8.31 -8.88
C ASN A 104 11.75 9.82 -8.93
#